data_AF-A0A183GVI1-F1
#
_entry.id   AF-A0A183GVI1-F1
#
_cell.length_a   1.000
_cell.length_b   1.000
_cell.length_c   1.000
_cell.angle_alpha   90.00
_cell.angle_beta   90.00
_cell.angle_gamma   90.00
#
_symmetry.space_group_name_H-M   'P 1'
#
loop_
_entity.id
_entity.type
_entity.pdbx_description
1 polymer ?
#
loop_
_entity_poly.entity_id
_entity_poly.type
_entity_poly.pdbx_seq_one_letter_code
_entity_poly.pdbx_strand_id
1 'polypeptide(L)'
;LLPFRLICYTQNDMLSSKPLRMEASECTRQYFPNRSPDPECMLSTMPGIRLRPRLPERPQKILFIRTGPNSLDYRSFIRDTWKAQVEPFAPIVFVCANGATDITPEADQYGERLVGNHAFHRCTRLNQTLDRAELMLPAVKQQLFLDMLQFDFADSYHNLSLKMMAIYGFVMNELPTVDDIIVTNDDTIVNATALAQLFPTGRSGSWMIGKVSRGYPRLFMSWLPWHVPGEMYANLCYPRFTQVSSS
;
A
#
# COMPACT_ATOMS: atom_id res chain seq x y z
N LEU A 1 14.31 18.91 18.53
CA LEU A 1 13.14 18.31 17.85
C LEU A 1 13.10 16.77 17.90
N LEU A 2 14.25 16.09 18.07
CA LEU A 2 14.33 14.63 18.22
C LEU A 2 13.79 14.06 19.56
N PRO A 3 13.98 14.69 20.74
CA PRO A 3 13.56 14.05 22.00
C PRO A 3 12.05 14.10 22.27
N PHE A 4 11.28 14.91 21.53
CA PHE A 4 9.81 14.88 21.58
C PHE A 4 9.18 13.81 20.68
N ARG A 5 9.99 13.12 19.85
CA ARG A 5 9.49 12.07 18.95
C ARG A 5 9.36 10.69 19.62
N LEU A 6 9.97 10.48 20.79
CA LEU A 6 10.11 9.13 21.34
C LEU A 6 8.98 8.69 22.30
N ILE A 7 8.03 9.55 22.68
CA ILE A 7 7.08 9.23 23.78
C ILE A 7 5.60 9.13 23.36
N CYS A 8 5.23 9.42 22.10
CA CYS A 8 3.80 9.45 21.70
C CYS A 8 3.39 8.52 20.54
N TYR A 9 4.18 7.52 20.14
CA TYR A 9 3.92 6.79 18.88
C TYR A 9 3.86 5.26 18.97
N THR A 10 3.31 4.71 20.05
CA THR A 10 3.08 3.25 20.17
C THR A 10 1.61 2.83 20.19
N GLN A 11 0.66 3.70 19.86
CA GLN A 11 -0.76 3.32 19.82
C GLN A 11 -1.29 3.21 18.38
N ASN A 12 -1.80 2.03 18.04
CA ASN A 12 -2.71 1.83 16.93
C ASN A 12 -4.04 2.48 17.31
N ASP A 13 -4.43 3.48 16.54
CA ASP A 13 -5.67 4.20 16.76
C ASP A 13 -6.61 3.89 15.60
N MET A 14 -7.86 3.55 15.91
CA MET A 14 -8.88 3.39 14.87
C MET A 14 -9.37 4.77 14.44
N LEU A 15 -9.46 5.01 13.12
CA LEU A 15 -10.31 6.08 12.63
C LEU A 15 -11.77 5.63 12.78
N SER A 16 -12.62 6.51 13.29
CA SER A 16 -14.04 6.21 13.49
C SER A 16 -14.70 5.81 12.18
N SER A 17 -15.54 4.78 12.22
CA SER A 17 -16.40 4.37 11.09
C SER A 17 -17.53 5.38 10.81
N LYS A 18 -17.81 6.29 11.75
CA LYS A 18 -18.81 7.33 11.56
C LYS A 18 -18.17 8.47 10.77
N PRO A 19 -18.74 8.81 9.59
CA PRO A 19 -18.21 9.90 8.82
C PRO A 19 -18.35 11.20 9.63
N LEU A 20 -17.33 12.06 9.60
CA LEU A 20 -17.37 13.36 10.25
C LEU A 20 -18.54 14.22 9.73
N ARG A 21 -18.92 14.01 8.47
CA ARG A 21 -20.02 14.65 7.74
C ARG A 21 -20.66 13.65 6.78
N MET A 22 -21.98 13.76 6.59
CA MET A 22 -22.73 12.86 5.70
C MET A 22 -22.45 13.17 4.22
N GLU A 23 -22.24 14.44 3.88
CA GLU A 23 -22.02 14.88 2.50
C GLU A 23 -20.55 15.15 2.22
N ALA A 24 -20.03 14.57 1.12
CA ALA A 24 -18.65 14.81 0.67
C ALA A 24 -18.39 16.30 0.40
N SER A 25 -19.37 17.01 -0.16
CA SER A 25 -19.29 18.45 -0.44
C SER A 25 -19.18 19.30 0.84
N GLU A 26 -19.77 18.86 1.95
CA GLU A 26 -19.65 19.52 3.25
C GLU A 26 -18.24 19.28 3.84
N CYS A 27 -17.75 18.04 3.74
CA CYS A 27 -16.40 17.69 4.15
C CYS A 27 -15.35 18.51 3.39
N THR A 28 -15.47 18.61 2.06
CA THR A 28 -14.54 19.38 1.23
C THR A 28 -14.57 20.86 1.59
N ARG A 29 -15.75 21.46 1.77
CA ARG A 29 -15.88 22.89 2.15
C ARG A 29 -15.26 23.19 3.52
N GLN A 30 -15.27 22.24 4.46
CA GLN A 30 -14.63 22.44 5.76
C GLN A 30 -13.12 22.62 5.64
N TYR A 31 -12.46 21.82 4.80
CA TYR A 31 -10.99 21.86 4.66
C TYR A 31 -10.51 22.79 3.56
N PHE A 32 -11.37 23.05 2.56
CA PHE A 32 -11.10 23.87 1.39
C PHE A 32 -12.27 24.84 1.12
N PRO A 33 -12.55 25.78 2.04
CA PRO A 33 -13.75 26.63 1.99
C PRO A 33 -13.81 27.54 0.75
N ASN A 34 -12.66 27.97 0.24
CA ASN A 34 -12.54 28.89 -0.88
C ASN A 34 -12.11 28.19 -2.18
N ARG A 35 -12.33 26.88 -2.30
CA ARG A 35 -12.03 26.14 -3.53
C ARG A 35 -13.29 25.48 -4.06
N SER A 36 -13.57 25.71 -5.33
CA SER A 36 -14.47 24.86 -6.11
C SER A 36 -13.73 23.59 -6.53
N PRO A 37 -14.42 22.45 -6.71
CA PRO A 37 -13.84 21.29 -7.36
C PRO A 37 -13.26 21.70 -8.72
N ASP A 38 -12.03 21.28 -8.98
CA ASP A 38 -11.43 21.44 -10.30
C ASP A 38 -12.21 20.57 -11.31
N PRO A 39 -12.79 21.13 -12.38
CA PRO A 39 -13.48 20.34 -13.40
C PRO A 39 -12.55 19.33 -14.08
N GLU A 40 -11.24 19.56 -14.07
CA GLU A 40 -10.21 18.65 -14.59
C GLU A 40 -9.49 17.88 -13.48
N CYS A 41 -10.16 17.64 -12.34
CA CYS A 41 -9.59 16.93 -11.21
C CYS A 41 -9.21 15.48 -11.59
N MET A 42 -7.92 15.25 -11.85
CA MET A 42 -7.38 13.93 -12.20
C MET A 42 -7.61 12.87 -11.10
N LEU A 43 -7.85 13.27 -9.85
CA LEU A 43 -8.17 12.35 -8.75
C LEU A 43 -9.57 11.73 -8.86
N SER A 44 -10.44 12.32 -9.69
CA SER A 44 -11.80 11.81 -9.94
C SER A 44 -11.88 10.84 -11.11
N THR A 45 -10.84 10.81 -11.95
CA THR A 45 -10.74 9.93 -13.11
C THR A 45 -9.83 8.75 -12.82
N MET A 46 -10.23 7.55 -13.23
CA MET A 46 -9.38 6.38 -13.14
C MET A 46 -8.28 6.45 -14.20
N PRO A 47 -6.98 6.48 -13.82
CA PRO A 47 -5.90 6.45 -14.79
C PRO A 47 -5.91 5.14 -15.59
N GLY A 48 -5.33 5.17 -16.80
CA GLY A 48 -5.07 3.95 -17.57
C GLY A 48 -4.17 2.98 -16.80
N ILE A 49 -4.24 1.69 -17.14
CA ILE A 49 -3.39 0.65 -16.54
C ILE A 49 -2.51 0.07 -17.65
N ARG A 50 -1.18 0.14 -17.46
CA ARG A 50 -0.18 -0.37 -18.42
C ARG A 50 0.21 -1.82 -18.14
N LEU A 51 0.43 -2.15 -16.87
CA LEU A 51 0.73 -3.52 -16.44
C LEU A 51 -0.31 -3.95 -15.41
N ARG A 52 -0.83 -5.16 -15.59
CA ARG A 52 -1.87 -5.72 -14.74
C ARG A 52 -1.29 -6.87 -13.91
N PRO A 53 -1.58 -6.89 -12.60
CA PRO A 53 -1.21 -8.02 -11.79
C PRO A 53 -2.12 -9.21 -12.13
N ARG A 54 -1.63 -10.42 -11.87
CA ARG A 54 -2.46 -11.62 -11.89
C ARG A 54 -2.79 -11.95 -10.45
N LEU A 55 -4.08 -12.00 -10.15
CA LEU A 55 -4.60 -12.22 -8.80
C LEU A 55 -5.41 -13.52 -8.73
N PRO A 56 -5.65 -14.07 -7.52
CA PRO A 56 -6.66 -15.10 -7.33
C PRO A 56 -8.02 -14.64 -7.87
N GLU A 57 -8.91 -15.57 -8.25
CA GLU A 57 -10.20 -15.22 -8.86
C GLU A 57 -11.13 -14.41 -7.93
N ARG A 58 -11.04 -14.64 -6.62
CA ARG A 58 -11.90 -14.00 -5.60
C ARG A 58 -11.10 -13.59 -4.37
N PRO A 59 -10.17 -12.64 -4.49
CA PRO A 59 -9.38 -12.21 -3.35
C PRO A 59 -10.28 -11.49 -2.36
N GLN A 60 -10.19 -11.86 -1.08
CA GLN A 60 -10.90 -11.18 0.01
C GLN A 60 -10.07 -10.03 0.59
N LYS A 61 -8.74 -10.13 0.48
CA LYS A 61 -7.77 -9.15 0.96
C LYS A 61 -6.70 -8.94 -0.09
N ILE A 62 -6.14 -7.75 -0.19
CA ILE A 62 -4.95 -7.46 -1.00
C ILE A 62 -4.03 -6.52 -0.25
N LEU A 63 -2.73 -6.80 -0.30
CA LEU A 63 -1.70 -5.90 0.21
C LEU A 63 -0.99 -5.21 -0.95
N PHE A 64 -1.23 -3.91 -1.07
CA PHE A 64 -0.55 -3.05 -2.05
C PHE A 64 0.71 -2.43 -1.46
N ILE A 65 1.81 -2.55 -2.16
CA ILE A 65 3.10 -1.94 -1.83
C ILE A 65 3.33 -0.81 -2.81
N ARG A 66 3.24 0.43 -2.34
CA ARG A 66 3.57 1.59 -3.17
C ARG A 66 5.08 1.64 -3.35
N THR A 67 5.50 1.68 -4.61
CA THR A 67 6.91 1.69 -5.00
C THR A 67 7.11 2.64 -6.19
N GLY A 68 8.36 2.99 -6.47
CA GLY A 68 8.73 3.72 -7.68
C GLY A 68 9.30 2.78 -8.75
N PRO A 69 9.22 3.10 -10.05
CA PRO A 69 9.72 2.21 -11.11
C PRO A 69 11.22 1.87 -10.94
N ASN A 70 12.01 2.76 -10.37
CA ASN A 70 13.45 2.56 -10.16
C ASN A 70 13.80 1.76 -8.89
N SER A 71 12.84 1.45 -8.02
CA SER A 71 13.05 0.78 -6.71
C SER A 71 13.10 -0.76 -6.80
N LEU A 72 13.81 -1.30 -7.80
CA LEU A 72 13.91 -2.76 -8.02
C LEU A 72 14.52 -3.48 -6.82
N ASP A 73 15.51 -2.86 -6.17
CA ASP A 73 16.18 -3.36 -4.97
C ASP A 73 15.23 -3.56 -3.79
N TYR A 74 14.37 -2.58 -3.49
CA TYR A 74 13.35 -2.69 -2.44
C TYR A 74 12.33 -3.80 -2.76
N ARG A 75 11.84 -3.86 -4.00
CA ARG A 75 10.92 -4.92 -4.41
C ARG A 75 11.56 -6.30 -4.30
N SER A 76 12.80 -6.43 -4.75
CA SER A 76 13.57 -7.69 -4.66
C SER A 76 13.76 -8.12 -3.22
N PHE A 77 14.15 -7.18 -2.33
CA PHE A 77 14.26 -7.45 -0.90
C PHE A 77 12.94 -7.96 -0.31
N ILE A 78 11.81 -7.34 -0.65
CA ILE A 78 10.50 -7.77 -0.15
C ILE A 78 10.15 -9.18 -0.65
N ARG A 79 10.37 -9.45 -1.95
CA ARG A 79 10.16 -10.76 -2.56
C ARG A 79 10.99 -11.85 -1.87
N ASP A 80 12.24 -11.54 -1.52
CA ASP A 80 13.19 -12.48 -0.93
C ASP A 80 13.06 -12.63 0.60
N THR A 81 12.24 -11.80 1.26
CA THR A 81 12.11 -11.79 2.72
C THR A 81 10.71 -12.16 3.20
N TRP A 82 9.83 -11.19 3.37
CA TRP A 82 8.56 -11.36 4.07
C TRP A 82 7.37 -11.60 3.15
N LYS A 83 7.51 -11.37 1.83
CA LYS A 83 6.41 -11.56 0.86
C LYS A 83 5.79 -12.97 0.93
N ALA A 84 6.63 -14.01 0.90
CA ALA A 84 6.17 -15.40 0.91
C ALA A 84 5.40 -15.79 2.19
N GLN A 85 5.60 -15.06 3.29
CA GLN A 85 4.90 -15.29 4.55
C GLN A 85 3.52 -14.63 4.58
N VAL A 86 3.31 -13.58 3.78
CA VAL A 86 2.07 -12.79 3.73
C VAL A 86 1.12 -13.25 2.62
N GLU A 87 1.66 -13.64 1.47
CA GLU A 87 0.87 -14.09 0.30
C GLU A 87 -0.18 -15.17 0.60
N PRO A 88 0.02 -16.14 1.52
CA PRO A 88 -0.99 -17.15 1.81
C PRO A 88 -2.35 -16.61 2.29
N PHE A 89 -2.41 -15.38 2.82
CA PHE A 89 -3.65 -14.77 3.29
C PHE A 89 -3.98 -13.41 2.67
N ALA A 90 -2.99 -12.73 2.07
CA ALA A 90 -3.20 -11.51 1.31
C ALA A 90 -2.19 -11.45 0.14
N PRO A 91 -2.64 -11.62 -1.12
CA PRO A 91 -1.82 -11.40 -2.30
C PRO A 91 -1.14 -10.04 -2.26
N ILE A 92 0.15 -10.01 -2.62
CA ILE A 92 0.96 -8.79 -2.60
C ILE A 92 1.11 -8.25 -4.01
N VAL A 93 0.75 -6.97 -4.18
CA VAL A 93 0.87 -6.23 -5.44
C VAL A 93 1.76 -5.00 -5.25
N PHE A 94 2.85 -4.93 -5.99
CA PHE A 94 3.66 -3.73 -6.13
C PHE A 94 2.99 -2.74 -7.08
N VAL A 95 2.83 -1.50 -6.63
CA VAL A 95 2.11 -0.45 -7.38
C VAL A 95 3.04 0.71 -7.68
N CYS A 96 3.20 1.01 -8.96
CA CYS A 96 3.93 2.17 -9.45
C CYS A 96 3.17 2.86 -10.59
N ALA A 97 3.76 3.93 -11.13
CA ALA A 97 3.30 4.58 -12.34
C ALA A 97 4.46 4.74 -13.34
N ASN A 98 4.32 5.60 -14.34
CA ASN A 98 5.35 5.82 -15.35
C ASN A 98 6.58 6.51 -14.77
N GLY A 99 7.77 6.03 -15.11
CA GLY A 99 9.03 6.71 -14.84
C GLY A 99 10.08 6.38 -15.89
N ALA A 100 11.34 6.69 -15.59
CA ALA A 100 12.44 6.52 -16.54
C ALA A 100 12.78 5.05 -16.83
N THR A 101 12.57 4.15 -15.86
CA THR A 101 12.84 2.72 -16.00
C THR A 101 11.62 1.99 -16.54
N ASP A 102 11.82 1.20 -17.60
CA ASP A 102 10.84 0.22 -18.05
C ASP A 102 10.85 -0.99 -17.11
N ILE A 103 9.71 -1.23 -16.47
CA ILE A 103 9.54 -2.32 -15.49
C ILE A 103 8.94 -3.59 -16.11
N THR A 104 8.61 -3.57 -17.41
CA THR A 104 8.05 -4.72 -18.12
C THR A 104 8.96 -5.96 -18.03
N PRO A 105 10.29 -5.85 -18.25
CA PRO A 105 11.18 -7.00 -18.13
C PRO A 105 11.21 -7.62 -16.73
N GLU A 106 11.13 -6.78 -15.69
CA GLU A 106 11.03 -7.25 -14.31
C GLU A 106 9.69 -7.97 -14.09
N ALA A 107 8.59 -7.34 -14.49
CA ALA A 107 7.25 -7.91 -14.34
C ALA A 107 7.15 -9.29 -15.02
N ASP A 108 7.70 -9.41 -16.23
CA ASP A 108 7.73 -10.66 -16.99
C ASP A 108 8.61 -11.72 -16.32
N GLN A 109 9.82 -11.34 -15.87
CA GLN A 109 10.75 -12.26 -15.19
C GLN A 109 10.11 -12.91 -13.94
N TYR A 110 9.43 -12.11 -13.11
CA TYR A 110 8.76 -12.62 -11.92
C TYR A 110 7.41 -13.29 -12.23
N GLY A 111 6.86 -13.08 -13.43
CA GLY A 111 5.80 -13.92 -13.99
C GLY A 111 6.29 -15.32 -14.39
N GLU A 112 7.48 -15.42 -15.01
CA GLU A 112 8.03 -16.68 -15.53
C GLU A 112 8.73 -17.56 -14.47
N ARG A 113 9.40 -16.96 -13.47
CA ARG A 113 10.20 -17.71 -12.46
C ARG A 113 9.37 -18.67 -11.60
N LEU A 114 8.04 -18.54 -11.58
CA LEU A 114 7.13 -19.46 -10.88
C LEU A 114 6.71 -20.68 -11.74
N VAL A 115 7.11 -20.74 -13.02
CA VAL A 115 6.90 -21.88 -13.93
C VAL A 115 8.06 -22.88 -13.89
N GLY A 116 9.26 -22.40 -13.56
CA GLY A 116 10.46 -23.23 -13.45
C GLY A 116 10.54 -23.90 -12.08
N ASN A 117 10.59 -25.23 -12.07
CA ASN A 117 10.96 -26.01 -10.88
C ASN A 117 12.25 -25.46 -10.23
N HIS A 118 12.21 -25.24 -8.90
CA HIS A 118 13.31 -24.87 -7.99
C HIS A 118 13.69 -23.37 -7.93
N ALA A 119 14.00 -22.74 -6.78
CA ALA A 119 14.43 -23.23 -5.49
C ALA A 119 14.06 -22.24 -4.37
N PHE A 120 13.57 -22.79 -3.27
CA PHE A 120 13.55 -22.13 -1.96
C PHE A 120 15.01 -21.84 -1.58
N HIS A 121 15.47 -20.58 -1.64
CA HIS A 121 16.76 -20.20 -1.08
C HIS A 121 16.66 -20.29 0.44
N ARG A 122 16.89 -21.50 0.95
CA ARG A 122 17.06 -21.79 2.36
C ARG A 122 18.26 -20.97 2.84
N CYS A 123 18.04 -19.98 3.70
CA CYS A 123 19.09 -19.37 4.48
C CYS A 123 19.56 -20.42 5.50
N THR A 124 20.45 -21.34 5.10
CA THR A 124 21.10 -22.30 5.99
C THR A 124 22.56 -21.93 6.18
N ARG A 125 22.83 -21.22 7.28
CA ARG A 125 23.93 -21.62 8.16
C ARG A 125 23.32 -22.02 9.48
N LEU A 126 23.28 -23.33 9.72
CA LEU A 126 23.68 -23.98 10.97
C LEU A 126 23.47 -25.48 10.79
N ASN A 127 24.55 -26.23 10.98
CA ASN A 127 24.55 -27.68 11.13
C ASN A 127 23.58 -28.06 12.27
N GLN A 128 22.57 -28.86 11.98
CA GLN A 128 22.14 -29.97 12.84
C GLN A 128 21.04 -30.77 12.15
N THR A 129 21.25 -32.09 12.15
CA THR A 129 20.31 -33.16 11.82
C THR A 129 18.95 -32.94 12.48
N LEU A 130 17.91 -32.70 11.69
CA LEU A 130 16.53 -32.86 12.13
C LEU A 130 15.71 -33.58 11.08
N ASP A 131 14.88 -34.43 11.63
CA ASP A 131 14.24 -35.61 11.07
C ASP A 131 13.13 -35.30 10.07
N ARG A 132 12.76 -36.35 9.35
CA ARG A 132 11.69 -36.40 8.34
C ARG A 132 10.39 -35.75 8.83
N ALA A 133 10.07 -34.59 8.25
CA ALA A 133 8.71 -34.05 8.17
C ALA A 133 8.43 -33.60 6.72
N GLU A 134 8.65 -34.52 5.78
CA GLU A 134 8.23 -34.38 4.40
C GLU A 134 6.87 -35.06 4.27
N LEU A 135 5.83 -34.41 4.81
CA LEU A 135 4.45 -34.84 4.61
C LEU A 135 3.52 -33.62 4.51
N MET A 136 3.03 -33.42 3.29
CA MET A 136 1.80 -32.69 2.93
C MET A 136 1.80 -31.17 3.11
N LEU A 137 2.46 -30.45 2.21
CA LEU A 137 1.78 -29.33 1.57
C LEU A 137 1.34 -29.83 0.19
N PRO A 138 0.04 -30.06 -0.08
CA PRO A 138 -0.40 -30.38 -1.42
C PRO A 138 0.12 -29.27 -2.33
N ALA A 139 0.56 -29.65 -3.52
CA ALA A 139 1.05 -28.78 -4.57
C ALA A 139 0.08 -27.60 -4.78
N VAL A 140 0.24 -26.54 -3.99
CA VAL A 140 -0.23 -25.21 -4.32
C VAL A 140 0.57 -24.91 -5.56
N LYS A 141 -0.05 -25.14 -6.73
CA LYS A 141 0.32 -24.45 -7.97
C LYS A 141 0.67 -23.04 -7.50
N GLN A 142 1.95 -22.68 -7.50
CA GLN A 142 2.39 -21.32 -7.33
C GLN A 142 1.83 -20.62 -8.56
N GLN A 143 0.59 -20.20 -8.42
CA GLN A 143 -0.21 -19.59 -9.45
C GLN A 143 0.57 -18.35 -9.82
N LEU A 144 1.07 -18.29 -11.06
CA LEU A 144 1.95 -17.24 -11.55
C LEU A 144 1.32 -15.88 -11.20
N PHE A 145 1.75 -15.26 -10.10
CA PHE A 145 1.22 -13.96 -9.71
C PHE A 145 2.18 -12.93 -10.29
N LEU A 146 1.81 -12.38 -11.46
CA LEU A 146 2.35 -11.11 -11.89
C LEU A 146 2.02 -10.12 -10.78
N ASP A 147 3.05 -9.66 -10.07
CA ASP A 147 2.89 -8.89 -8.85
C ASP A 147 2.97 -7.38 -9.07
N MET A 148 3.03 -6.94 -10.32
CA MET A 148 3.16 -5.53 -10.70
C MET A 148 1.83 -4.97 -11.21
N LEU A 149 1.43 -3.82 -10.65
CA LEU A 149 0.37 -2.95 -11.16
C LEU A 149 0.99 -1.61 -11.53
N GLN A 150 0.93 -1.24 -12.81
CA GLN A 150 1.46 0.03 -13.29
C GLN A 150 0.35 0.90 -13.88
N PHE A 151 0.15 2.08 -13.30
CA PHE A 151 -0.78 3.08 -13.81
C PHE A 151 -0.12 4.03 -14.81
N ASP A 152 -0.93 4.57 -15.71
CA ASP A 152 -0.52 5.47 -16.79
C ASP A 152 -0.58 6.94 -16.36
N PHE A 153 0.32 7.33 -15.45
CA PHE A 153 0.58 8.73 -15.09
C PHE A 153 2.03 8.87 -14.60
N ALA A 154 2.55 10.10 -14.50
CA ALA A 154 3.93 10.32 -14.04
C ALA A 154 4.10 9.96 -12.55
N ASP A 155 5.01 9.03 -12.25
CA ASP A 155 5.34 8.65 -10.88
C ASP A 155 6.17 9.74 -10.21
N SER A 156 5.61 10.38 -9.18
CA SER A 156 6.27 11.43 -8.42
C SER A 156 5.67 11.57 -7.03
N TYR A 157 6.41 12.22 -6.12
CA TYR A 157 5.91 12.53 -4.78
C TYR A 157 4.62 13.37 -4.80
N HIS A 158 4.48 14.27 -5.77
CA HIS A 158 3.26 15.07 -5.94
C HIS A 158 2.04 14.22 -6.34
N ASN A 159 2.25 13.10 -7.02
CA ASN A 159 1.20 12.21 -7.50
C ASN A 159 0.91 11.01 -6.57
N LEU A 160 1.43 11.01 -5.34
CA LEU A 160 1.13 9.93 -4.38
C LEU A 160 -0.36 9.81 -4.04
N SER A 161 -1.08 10.93 -3.98
CA SER A 161 -2.54 10.92 -3.80
C SER A 161 -3.25 10.29 -5.00
N LEU A 162 -2.80 10.58 -6.22
CA LEU A 162 -3.34 9.97 -7.44
C LEU A 162 -3.06 8.46 -7.46
N LYS A 163 -1.85 8.04 -7.08
CA LYS A 163 -1.51 6.60 -6.92
C LYS A 163 -2.45 5.91 -5.95
N MET A 164 -2.75 6.55 -4.82
CA MET A 164 -3.68 5.99 -3.84
C MET A 164 -5.12 5.89 -4.37
N MET A 165 -5.61 6.96 -5.01
CA MET A 165 -6.94 6.97 -5.63
C MET A 165 -7.07 5.93 -6.74
N ALA A 166 -6.01 5.72 -7.52
CA ALA A 166 -5.96 4.70 -8.55
C ALA A 166 -6.02 3.28 -7.95
N ILE A 167 -5.33 3.01 -6.83
CA ILE A 167 -5.46 1.73 -6.12
C ILE A 167 -6.92 1.49 -5.68
N TYR A 168 -7.55 2.49 -5.05
CA TYR A 168 -8.94 2.38 -4.65
C TYR A 168 -9.88 2.18 -5.84
N GLY A 169 -9.69 2.94 -6.92
CA GLY A 169 -10.48 2.80 -8.14
C GLY A 169 -10.34 1.42 -8.78
N PHE A 170 -9.11 0.88 -8.84
CA PHE A 170 -8.86 -0.48 -9.34
C PHE A 170 -9.63 -1.53 -8.51
N VAL A 171 -9.54 -1.48 -7.18
CA VAL A 171 -10.24 -2.42 -6.31
C VAL A 171 -11.76 -2.30 -6.45
N MET A 172 -12.29 -1.08 -6.36
CA MET A 172 -13.74 -0.85 -6.34
C MET A 172 -14.40 -1.17 -7.69
N ASN A 173 -13.69 -0.97 -8.81
CA ASN A 173 -14.25 -1.19 -10.14
C ASN A 173 -14.01 -2.62 -10.65
N GLU A 174 -12.90 -3.27 -10.29
CA GLU A 174 -12.49 -4.53 -10.90
C GLU A 174 -12.46 -5.72 -9.92
N LEU A 175 -12.43 -5.49 -8.60
CA LEU A 175 -12.26 -6.52 -7.58
C LEU A 175 -13.34 -6.45 -6.48
N PRO A 176 -14.62 -6.66 -6.82
CA PRO A 176 -15.75 -6.46 -5.90
C PRO A 176 -15.78 -7.43 -4.72
N THR A 177 -14.93 -8.46 -4.70
CA THR A 177 -14.83 -9.42 -3.58
C THR A 177 -13.84 -8.99 -2.50
N VAL A 178 -13.08 -7.92 -2.71
CA VAL A 178 -12.07 -7.47 -1.75
C VAL A 178 -12.75 -6.66 -0.65
N ASP A 179 -12.66 -7.15 0.58
CA ASP A 179 -13.19 -6.49 1.77
C ASP A 179 -12.09 -5.71 2.52
N ASP A 180 -10.83 -6.18 2.46
CA ASP A 180 -9.69 -5.53 3.13
C ASP A 180 -8.63 -5.07 2.13
N ILE A 181 -8.38 -3.75 2.12
CA ILE A 181 -7.28 -3.13 1.36
C ILE A 181 -6.18 -2.75 2.35
N ILE A 182 -5.02 -3.39 2.25
CA ILE A 182 -3.84 -3.07 3.04
C ILE A 182 -2.88 -2.30 2.14
N VAL A 183 -2.34 -1.18 2.61
CA VAL A 183 -1.38 -0.40 1.83
C VAL A 183 -0.16 -0.07 2.67
N THR A 184 1.01 -0.29 2.11
CA THR A 184 2.31 0.06 2.72
C THR A 184 3.27 0.64 1.67
N ASN A 185 4.46 1.06 2.09
CA ASN A 185 5.55 1.46 1.21
C ASN A 185 6.59 0.34 1.03
N ASP A 186 7.41 0.46 0.00
CA ASP A 186 8.50 -0.46 -0.31
C ASP A 186 9.69 -0.39 0.67
N ASP A 187 9.75 0.62 1.53
CA ASP A 187 10.73 0.76 2.62
C ASP A 187 10.26 0.16 3.95
N THR A 188 9.26 -0.72 3.94
CA THR A 188 8.66 -1.31 5.14
C THR A 188 8.89 -2.81 5.26
N ILE A 189 8.90 -3.30 6.50
CA ILE A 189 8.88 -4.73 6.82
C ILE A 189 7.53 -5.06 7.44
N VAL A 190 6.85 -6.06 6.88
CA VAL A 190 5.56 -6.54 7.39
C VAL A 190 5.76 -7.83 8.16
N ASN A 191 5.32 -7.85 9.41
CA ASN A 191 5.23 -9.08 10.20
C ASN A 191 3.91 -9.79 9.88
N ALA A 192 3.99 -10.91 9.16
CA ALA A 192 2.83 -11.70 8.72
C ALA A 192 1.93 -12.15 9.88
N THR A 193 2.54 -12.62 10.98
CA THR A 193 1.81 -13.08 12.17
C THR A 193 1.05 -11.93 12.84
N ALA A 194 1.69 -10.78 13.02
CA ALA A 194 1.05 -9.61 13.60
C ALA A 194 -0.06 -9.05 12.69
N LEU A 195 0.17 -9.04 11.37
CA LEU A 195 -0.83 -8.61 10.40
C LEU A 195 -2.06 -9.53 10.42
N ALA A 196 -1.86 -10.85 10.48
CA ALA A 196 -2.96 -11.81 10.57
C ALA A 196 -3.85 -11.58 11.81
N GLN A 197 -3.26 -11.14 12.93
CA GLN A 197 -4.00 -10.81 14.16
C GLN A 197 -4.85 -9.53 14.04
N LEU A 198 -4.59 -8.66 13.05
CA LEU A 198 -5.36 -7.42 12.84
C LEU A 198 -6.70 -7.63 12.13
N PHE A 199 -6.97 -8.83 11.62
CA PHE A 199 -8.23 -9.21 10.96
C PHE A 199 -9.13 -10.01 11.92
N PRO A 200 -9.76 -9.39 12.94
CA PRO A 200 -10.75 -10.08 13.74
C PRO A 200 -12.01 -10.33 12.92
N THR A 201 -12.61 -11.49 13.13
CA THR A 201 -13.99 -11.76 12.77
C THR A 201 -14.90 -10.83 13.58
N GLY A 202 -15.78 -10.07 12.90
CA GLY A 202 -16.87 -9.34 13.58
C GLY A 202 -16.78 -7.82 13.65
N ARG A 203 -15.91 -7.15 12.87
CA ARG A 203 -16.06 -5.70 12.64
C ARG A 203 -17.18 -5.46 11.61
N SER A 204 -18.11 -4.58 11.92
CA SER A 204 -19.18 -4.16 10.99
C SER A 204 -18.95 -2.72 10.52
N GLY A 205 -19.36 -2.44 9.28
CA GLY A 205 -19.17 -1.14 8.63
C GLY A 205 -17.74 -0.88 8.17
N SER A 206 -17.51 0.31 7.63
CA SER A 206 -16.20 0.73 7.12
C SER A 206 -15.29 1.18 8.26
N TRP A 207 -14.06 0.68 8.32
CA TRP A 207 -13.08 1.07 9.32
C TRP A 207 -11.70 1.24 8.67
N MET A 208 -10.81 1.98 9.34
CA MET A 208 -9.43 2.14 8.92
C MET A 208 -8.53 2.09 10.16
N ILE A 209 -7.46 1.30 10.06
CA ILE A 209 -6.47 1.11 11.13
C ILE A 209 -5.09 1.52 10.63
N GLY A 210 -4.33 2.14 11.51
CA GLY A 210 -2.92 2.44 11.30
C GLY A 210 -2.40 3.38 12.37
N LYS A 211 -1.21 3.92 12.14
CA LYS A 211 -0.66 5.00 12.96
C LYS A 211 -1.38 6.31 12.64
N VAL A 212 -2.30 6.72 13.50
CA VAL A 212 -3.12 7.93 13.27
C VAL A 212 -2.37 9.19 13.69
N SER A 213 -2.10 10.06 12.72
CA SER A 213 -1.66 11.42 12.97
C SER A 213 -2.85 12.28 13.41
N ARG A 214 -2.64 13.10 14.45
CA ARG A 214 -3.63 14.07 14.93
C ARG A 214 -2.98 15.43 15.06
N GLY A 215 -3.60 16.45 14.45
CA GLY A 215 -3.09 17.83 14.53
C GLY A 215 -1.72 18.00 13.89
N TYR A 216 -1.38 17.20 12.87
CA TYR A 216 -0.09 17.31 12.19
C TYR A 216 0.02 18.71 11.55
N PRO A 217 1.08 19.49 11.81
CA PRO A 217 1.17 20.86 11.34
C PRO A 217 1.41 20.91 9.82
N ARG A 218 0.79 21.89 9.16
CA ARG A 218 1.16 22.26 7.79
C ARG A 218 2.59 22.78 7.80
N LEU A 219 3.48 22.14 7.04
CA LEU A 219 4.86 22.59 6.92
C LEU A 219 4.88 23.84 6.02
N PHE A 220 4.95 25.02 6.61
CA PHE A 220 4.85 26.30 5.90
C PHE A 220 6.20 26.93 5.53
N MET A 221 7.31 26.33 5.97
CA MET A 221 8.66 26.76 5.60
C MET A 221 9.01 26.19 4.22
N SER A 222 9.34 27.05 3.26
CA SER A 222 9.51 26.68 1.84
C SER A 222 10.65 25.72 1.55
N TRP A 223 11.66 25.63 2.42
CA TRP A 223 12.80 24.73 2.28
C TRP A 223 12.52 23.31 2.79
N LEU A 224 11.36 23.06 3.38
CA LEU A 224 11.00 21.71 3.83
C LEU A 224 10.54 20.86 2.64
N PRO A 225 10.96 19.59 2.52
CA PRO A 225 10.57 18.71 1.41
C PRO A 225 9.05 18.55 1.21
N TRP A 226 8.28 18.70 2.28
CA TRP A 226 6.81 18.58 2.28
C TRP A 226 6.13 19.93 2.52
N HIS A 227 6.74 21.02 2.05
CA HIS A 227 6.17 22.35 2.15
C HIS A 227 4.80 22.42 1.46
N VAL A 228 3.82 23.01 2.16
CA VAL A 228 2.50 23.30 1.59
C VAL A 228 2.16 24.78 1.83
N PRO A 229 2.01 25.58 0.76
CA PRO A 229 1.67 27.00 0.88
C PRO A 229 0.24 27.18 1.41
N GLY A 230 -0.01 28.31 2.07
CA GLY A 230 -1.33 28.62 2.62
C GLY A 230 -2.42 28.81 1.57
N GLU A 231 -2.03 29.23 0.37
CA GLU A 231 -2.90 29.29 -0.81
C GLU A 231 -3.39 27.89 -1.25
N MET A 232 -2.59 26.85 -1.00
CA MET A 232 -2.95 25.46 -1.27
C MET A 232 -3.83 24.87 -0.17
N TYR A 233 -3.46 25.12 1.09
CA TYR A 233 -4.18 24.63 2.26
C TYR A 233 -4.13 25.66 3.38
N ALA A 234 -5.25 26.35 3.61
CA ALA A 234 -5.30 27.50 4.53
C ALA A 234 -5.13 27.12 6.00
N ASN A 235 -5.57 25.93 6.40
CA ASN A 235 -5.51 25.47 7.78
C ASN A 235 -4.06 25.21 8.23
N LEU A 236 -3.76 25.52 9.49
CA LEU A 236 -2.42 25.31 10.07
C LEU A 236 -2.14 23.86 10.43
N CYS A 237 -3.17 23.03 10.55
CA CYS A 237 -3.06 21.61 10.87
C CYS A 237 -3.90 20.77 9.89
N TYR A 238 -3.41 19.58 9.59
CA TYR A 238 -4.15 18.59 8.81
C TYR A 238 -5.24 17.91 9.66
N PRO A 239 -6.32 17.41 9.02
CA PRO A 239 -7.24 16.48 9.66
C PRO A 239 -6.51 15.23 10.18
N ARG A 240 -7.23 14.38 10.91
CA ARG A 240 -6.68 13.09 11.30
C ARG A 240 -6.52 12.21 10.07
N PHE A 241 -5.38 11.54 9.94
CA PHE A 241 -5.11 10.60 8.84
C PHE A 241 -4.21 9.47 9.33
N THR A 242 -4.30 8.32 8.68
CA THR A 242 -3.36 7.21 8.88
C THR A 242 -2.10 7.46 8.06
N GLN A 243 -0.95 7.28 8.70
CA GLN A 243 0.34 7.29 7.99
C GLN A 243 0.51 5.96 7.25
N VAL A 244 0.92 6.00 5.98
CA VAL A 244 1.17 4.79 5.18
C VAL A 244 2.53 4.16 5.51
N SER A 245 3.49 4.96 5.99
CA SER A 245 4.69 4.46 6.65
C SER A 245 4.69 4.88 8.12
N SER A 246 4.97 3.93 9.00
CA SER A 246 5.22 4.19 10.42
C SER A 246 6.65 3.80 10.74
N SER A 247 7.52 4.79 10.89
CA SER A 247 8.77 4.61 11.64
C SER A 247 8.49 4.47 13.12
#